data_AF-F7KJP0-F1
#
_entry.id   AF-F7KJP0-F1
#
_cell.length_a   1.000
_cell.length_b   1.000
_cell.length_c   1.000
_cell.angle_alpha   90.00
_cell.angle_beta   90.00
_cell.angle_gamma   90.00
#
_symmetry.space_group_name_H-M   'P 1'
#
loop_
_entity.id
_entity.type
_entity.pdbx_description
1 polymer ?
#
loop_
_entity_poly.entity_id
_entity_poly.type
_entity_poly.pdbx_seq_one_letter_code
_entity_poly.pdbx_strand_id
1 'polypeptide(L)' 'MLVPTPTDIILPDMKDLPFYEVVLEKGEDEAHLVTGNLKHFPAKPFIVTAREFLDILNGNKYDTLNS' A
#
# COMPACT_ATOMS: atom_id res chain seq x y z
N MET A 1 17.62 8.42 -7.69
CA MET A 1 16.31 8.90 -8.15
C MET A 1 15.53 7.65 -8.53
N LEU A 2 14.45 7.34 -7.82
CA LEU A 2 13.54 6.27 -8.24
C LEU A 2 12.70 6.86 -9.36
N VAL A 3 12.92 6.37 -10.59
CA VAL A 3 12.07 6.72 -11.73
C VAL A 3 11.04 5.60 -11.82
N PRO A 4 9.81 5.80 -11.33
CA PRO A 4 8.84 4.73 -11.34
C PRO A 4 8.56 4.35 -12.80
N THR A 5 8.61 3.04 -13.09
CA THR A 5 8.28 2.51 -14.41
C THR A 5 6.78 2.69 -14.67
N PRO A 6 6.39 3.28 -15.82
CA PRO A 6 4.98 3.46 -16.16
C PRO A 6 4.32 2.11 -16.21
N THR A 7 3.45 1.84 -15.24
CA THR A 7 2.60 0.65 -15.28
C THR A 7 1.32 1.03 -16.04
N ASP A 8 0.82 0.20 -16.96
CA ASP A 8 -0.41 0.41 -17.75
C ASP A 8 -1.71 0.38 -16.89
N ILE A 9 -1.64 0.93 -15.68
CA ILE A 9 -2.70 0.89 -14.68
C ILE A 9 -3.41 2.22 -14.70
N ILE A 10 -4.68 2.19 -15.05
CA ILE A 10 -5.53 3.38 -15.10
C ILE A 10 -6.04 3.64 -13.69
N LEU A 11 -5.43 4.60 -13.00
CA LEU A 11 -5.96 5.15 -11.76
C LEU A 11 -6.97 6.28 -12.05
N PRO A 12 -8.02 6.42 -11.23
CA PRO A 12 -8.93 7.56 -11.24
C PRO A 12 -8.22 8.91 -11.07
N ASP A 13 -7.14 8.94 -10.27
CA ASP A 13 -6.31 10.12 -10.06
C ASP A 13 -4.86 9.85 -10.51
N MET A 14 -4.41 10.59 -11.52
CA MET A 14 -3.05 10.48 -12.05
C MET A 14 -1.98 11.00 -11.07
N LYS A 15 -2.35 11.80 -10.07
CA LYS A 15 -1.39 12.25 -9.03
C LYS A 15 -1.00 11.14 -8.07
N ASP A 16 -1.82 10.12 -7.98
CA ASP A 16 -1.61 8.97 -7.09
C ASP A 16 -0.79 7.84 -7.74
N LEU A 17 -0.58 7.92 -9.07
CA LEU A 17 0.21 6.99 -9.86
C LEU A 17 1.63 6.77 -9.33
N PRO A 18 2.46 7.81 -9.06
CA PRO A 18 3.82 7.60 -8.58
C PRO A 18 3.88 6.89 -7.23
N PHE A 19 2.89 7.07 -6.36
CA PHE A 19 2.83 6.38 -5.07
C PHE A 19 2.53 4.88 -5.25
N TYR A 20 1.60 4.58 -6.15
CA TYR A 20 1.23 3.21 -6.47
C TYR A 20 2.39 2.46 -7.15
N GLU A 21 3.08 3.10 -8.09
CA GLU A 21 4.22 2.52 -8.80
C GLU A 21 5.39 2.23 -7.86
N VAL A 22 5.69 3.11 -6.90
CA VAL A 22 6.74 2.85 -5.90
C VAL A 22 6.44 1.61 -5.05
N VAL A 23 5.17 1.38 -4.73
CA VAL A 23 4.76 0.19 -3.98
C VAL A 23 4.86 -1.07 -4.83
N LEU A 24 4.45 -1.00 -6.10
CA LEU A 24 4.67 -2.11 -7.04
C LEU A 24 6.15 -2.43 -7.25
N GLU A 25 7.00 -1.41 -7.37
CA GLU A 25 8.44 -1.56 -7.57
C GLU A 25 9.11 -2.17 -6.34
N LYS A 26 8.66 -1.78 -5.13
CA LYS A 26 9.14 -2.37 -3.88
C LYS A 26 8.59 -3.76 -3.59
N GLY A 27 7.53 -4.17 -4.28
CA GLY A 27 6.85 -5.44 -4.07
C GLY A 27 5.60 -5.29 -3.20
N GLU A 28 4.48 -5.84 -3.69
CA GLU A 28 3.17 -5.83 -3.02
C GLU A 28 3.21 -6.50 -1.62
N ASP A 29 4.21 -7.35 -1.35
CA ASP A 29 4.42 -8.03 -0.06
C ASP A 29 5.35 -7.26 0.91
N GLU A 30 6.20 -6.36 0.41
CA GLU A 30 7.18 -5.61 1.24
C GLU A 30 6.75 -4.16 1.51
N ALA A 31 5.87 -3.59 0.69
CA ALA A 31 5.43 -2.21 0.80
C ALA A 31 3.90 -2.10 0.87
N HIS A 32 3.42 -1.24 1.77
CA HIS A 32 2.00 -0.93 1.94
C HIS A 32 1.75 0.55 1.62
N LEU A 33 0.75 0.82 0.78
CA LEU A 33 0.28 2.16 0.48
C LEU A 33 -0.77 2.56 1.52
N VAL A 34 -0.36 3.39 2.48
CA VAL A 34 -1.27 3.90 3.52
C VAL A 34 -1.99 5.15 3.02
N THR A 35 -3.29 5.06 2.76
CA THR A 35 -4.09 6.18 2.24
C THR A 35 -5.51 6.22 2.80
N GLY A 36 -6.03 7.43 3.04
CA GLY A 36 -7.44 7.64 3.40
C GLY A 36 -8.39 7.67 2.19
N ASN A 37 -7.82 7.68 0.98
CA ASN A 37 -8.53 7.88 -0.28
C ASN A 37 -8.75 6.58 -1.04
N LEU A 38 -9.11 5.48 -0.36
CA LEU A 38 -9.27 4.15 -0.97
C LEU A 38 -10.16 4.12 -2.22
N LYS A 39 -11.14 5.03 -2.33
CA LYS A 39 -12.01 5.16 -3.51
C LYS A 39 -11.27 5.55 -4.79
N HIS A 40 -10.11 6.17 -4.68
CA HIS A 40 -9.24 6.54 -5.80
C HIS A 40 -8.27 5.44 -6.18
N PHE A 41 -8.24 4.33 -5.43
CA PHE A 41 -7.30 3.24 -5.66
C PHE A 41 -8.05 1.92 -5.94
N PRO A 42 -7.44 1.01 -6.71
CA PRO A 42 -7.97 -0.35 -6.85
C PRO A 42 -7.93 -1.05 -5.49
N ALA A 43 -8.98 -1.80 -5.14
CA ALA A 43 -9.01 -2.58 -3.91
C ALA A 43 -7.94 -3.69 -3.99
N LYS A 44 -6.81 -3.47 -3.32
CA LYS A 44 -5.62 -4.33 -3.33
C LYS A 44 -5.15 -4.54 -1.88
N PRO A 45 -4.55 -5.70 -1.56
CA PRO A 45 -4.19 -6.05 -0.18
C PRO A 45 -3.13 -5.12 0.45
N PHE A 46 -2.29 -4.50 -0.36
CA PHE A 46 -1.27 -3.56 0.09
C PHE A 46 -1.77 -2.11 0.21
N ILE A 47 -2.99 -1.81 -0.25
CA ILE A 47 -3.57 -0.47 -0.12
C ILE A 47 -4.49 -0.46 1.08
N VAL A 48 -4.03 0.18 2.14
CA VAL A 48 -4.65 0.10 3.46
C VAL A 48 -4.92 1.50 4.00
N THR A 49 -5.94 1.62 4.85
CA THR A 49 -6.11 2.85 5.64
C THR A 49 -5.06 2.93 6.74
N ALA A 50 -4.84 4.13 7.28
CA ALA A 50 -3.98 4.29 8.47
C ALA A 50 -4.45 3.41 9.64
N ARG A 51 -5.76 3.18 9.77
CA ARG A 51 -6.32 2.29 10.79
C ARG A 51 -5.96 0.82 10.54
N GLU A 52 -6.13 0.34 9.31
CA GLU A 52 -5.76 -1.03 8.92
C GLU A 52 -4.25 -1.26 9.02
N PHE A 53 -3.43 -0.28 8.63
CA PHE A 53 -1.98 -0.35 8.80
C PHE A 53 -1.58 -0.46 10.28
N LEU A 54 -2.22 0.31 11.16
CA LEU A 54 -2.03 0.18 12.61
C LEU A 54 -2.47 -1.19 13.12
N ASP A 55 -3.55 -1.76 12.58
CA ASP A 55 -4.02 -3.09 12.92
C ASP A 55 -3.01 -4.16 12.50
N ILE A 56 -2.43 -4.07 11.30
CA ILE A 56 -1.34 -4.96 10.82
C ILE A 56 -0.11 -4.84 11.74
N LEU A 57 0.29 -3.61 12.11
CA LEU A 57 1.43 -3.37 13.02
C LEU A 57 1.19 -3.85 14.46
N ASN A 58 -0.06 -3.83 14.92
CA ASN A 58 -0.44 -4.27 16.26
C ASN A 58 -0.74 -5.78 16.31
N GLY A 59 -1.33 -6.33 15.25
CA GLY A 59 -1.59 -7.75 15.01
C GLY A 59 -0.33 -8.61 15.14
N ASN A 60 0.79 -8.12 14.60
CA ASN A 60 2.09 -8.76 14.72
C ASN A 60 2.61 -8.90 16.17
N LYS A 61 2.05 -8.17 17.14
CA LYS A 61 2.42 -8.31 18.56
C LYS A 61 1.65 -9.40 19.29
N TYR A 62 0.53 -9.88 18.75
CA TYR A 62 -0.25 -10.94 19.41
C TYR A 62 0.29 -12.35 19.14
N ASP A 63 1.04 -12.56 18.05
CA ASP A 63 1.73 -13.82 17.77
C ASP A 63 3.02 -13.99 18.61
N THR A 64 3.73 -12.91 18.95
CA THR A 64 4.99 -13.01 19.72
C THR A 64 4.79 -13.04 21.24
N LEU A 65 3.59 -12.76 21.75
CA LEU A 65 3.28 -12.81 23.18
C LEU A 65 2.68 -14.16 23.63
N ASN A 66 2.52 -15.11 22.71
CA ASN A 66 1.96 -16.45 22.98
C ASN A 66 2.91 -17.61 22.56
N SER A 67 4.22 -17.37 22.41
CA SER A 67 5.24 -18.42 22.21
C SER A 67 6.24 -18.44 23.35
#